data_AF-A0A0K0H9P6-F1
#
_entry.id   AF-A0A0K0H9P6-F1
#
_cell.length_a   1.000
_cell.length_b   1.000
_cell.length_c   1.000
_cell.angle_alpha   90.00
_cell.angle_beta   90.00
_cell.angle_gamma   90.00
#
_symmetry.space_group_name_H-M   'P 1'
#
loop_
_entity.id
_entity.type
_entity.pdbx_description
1 polymer ?
#
loop_
_entity_poly.entity_id
_entity_poly.type
_entity_poly.pdbx_seq_one_letter_code
_entity_poly.pdbx_strand_id
1 'polypeptide(L)'
;MNEFSILCRVLGSLYYRQPQDPLLVPLFTLIREGKLAANWPLEQDDMLARLQKSCDITQISTDYNALFVGEECAVPPYRSAWVDGANESDVRAFLSSRGMPLADTPADHIGTLLLAASWLEDQSAEDESEALETLFADYLLPWCNTFLGKVEAHAVTPFWRTLAPLTRDAIGAMWDELQEEEE
;
A
#
# COMPACT_ATOMS: atom_id res chain seq x y z
N MET A 1 -10.78 13.94 -4.90
CA MET A 1 -9.84 12.96 -4.33
C MET A 1 -9.12 13.70 -3.23
N ASN A 2 -9.35 13.29 -2.00
CA ASN A 2 -8.67 13.85 -0.83
C ASN A 2 -7.26 13.24 -0.69
N GLU A 3 -6.53 13.75 0.28
CA GLU A 3 -5.14 13.39 0.57
C GLU A 3 -4.99 11.91 0.95
N PHE A 4 -5.90 11.40 1.79
CA PHE A 4 -6.00 10.00 2.20
C PHE A 4 -6.10 9.04 0.99
N SER A 5 -7.04 9.30 0.08
CA SER A 5 -7.27 8.49 -1.13
C SER A 5 -6.06 8.54 -2.09
N ILE A 6 -5.34 9.66 -2.17
CA ILE A 6 -4.11 9.78 -2.98
C ILE A 6 -3.00 8.89 -2.44
N LEU A 7 -2.72 8.95 -1.13
CA LEU A 7 -1.71 8.12 -0.47
C LEU A 7 -1.98 6.64 -0.73
N CYS A 8 -3.19 6.20 -0.39
CA CYS A 8 -3.66 4.84 -0.53
C CYS A 8 -3.57 4.34 -1.98
N ARG A 9 -4.00 5.16 -2.94
CA ARG A 9 -3.99 4.79 -4.37
C ARG A 9 -2.59 4.67 -4.94
N VAL A 10 -1.68 5.60 -4.61
CA VAL A 10 -0.29 5.55 -5.06
C VAL A 10 0.43 4.33 -4.49
N LEU A 11 0.38 4.17 -3.16
CA LEU A 11 1.09 3.09 -2.47
C LEU A 11 0.50 1.73 -2.83
N GLY A 12 -0.83 1.61 -2.78
CA GLY A 12 -1.53 0.39 -3.17
C GLY A 12 -1.20 -0.04 -4.59
N SER A 13 -1.14 0.90 -5.54
CA SER A 13 -0.78 0.60 -6.93
C SER A 13 0.66 0.11 -7.08
N LEU A 14 1.62 0.71 -6.36
CA LEU A 14 3.02 0.31 -6.40
C LEU A 14 3.23 -1.10 -5.86
N TYR A 15 2.56 -1.48 -4.76
CA TYR A 15 2.67 -2.83 -4.21
C TYR A 15 1.86 -3.87 -5.00
N TYR A 16 0.71 -3.50 -5.57
CA TYR A 16 -0.21 -4.46 -6.20
C TYR A 16 0.21 -4.86 -7.62
N ARG A 17 0.76 -3.93 -8.39
CA ARG A 17 1.02 -4.14 -9.82
C ARG A 17 2.51 -4.42 -10.06
N GLN A 18 2.77 -5.31 -11.02
CA GLN A 18 4.11 -5.48 -11.57
C GLN A 18 4.65 -4.12 -12.06
N PRO A 19 5.91 -3.74 -11.78
CA PRO A 19 6.42 -2.42 -12.15
C PRO A 19 6.40 -2.11 -13.67
N GLN A 20 6.33 -3.14 -14.53
CA GLN A 20 6.17 -2.97 -15.98
C GLN A 20 4.73 -2.95 -16.46
N ASP A 21 3.73 -3.05 -15.57
CA ASP A 21 2.33 -2.88 -15.93
C ASP A 21 2.16 -1.50 -16.63
N PRO A 22 1.62 -1.44 -17.86
CA PRO A 22 1.39 -0.19 -18.56
C PRO A 22 0.58 0.84 -17.75
N LEU A 23 -0.25 0.40 -16.82
CA LEU A 23 -1.03 1.27 -15.94
C LEU A 23 -0.16 2.02 -14.92
N LEU A 24 1.04 1.53 -14.61
CA LEU A 24 1.99 2.22 -13.73
C LEU A 24 2.91 3.22 -14.46
N VAL A 25 2.94 3.22 -15.79
CA VAL A 25 3.82 4.10 -16.57
C VAL A 25 3.65 5.59 -16.20
N PRO A 26 2.42 6.13 -16.04
CA PRO A 26 2.24 7.51 -15.61
C PRO A 26 2.81 7.78 -14.20
N LEU A 27 2.60 6.85 -13.26
CA LEU A 27 3.08 7.00 -11.88
C LEU A 27 4.62 6.99 -11.81
N PHE A 28 5.27 6.06 -12.49
CA PHE A 28 6.74 6.03 -12.56
C PHE A 28 7.34 7.21 -13.33
N THR A 29 6.59 7.80 -14.25
CA THR A 29 6.99 9.06 -14.91
C THR A 29 6.92 10.21 -13.91
N LEU A 30 5.82 10.31 -13.15
CA LEU A 30 5.63 11.30 -12.11
C LEU A 30 6.74 11.25 -11.04
N ILE A 31 7.13 10.05 -10.61
CA ILE A 31 8.22 9.82 -9.66
C ILE A 31 9.56 10.30 -10.25
N ARG A 32 9.92 9.91 -11.48
CA ARG A 32 11.19 10.32 -12.13
C ARG A 32 11.28 11.83 -12.33
N GLU A 33 10.17 12.46 -12.66
CA GLU A 33 10.10 13.92 -12.84
C GLU A 33 10.08 14.68 -11.51
N GLY A 34 10.06 13.98 -10.36
CA GLY A 34 9.99 14.60 -9.04
C GLY A 34 8.65 15.27 -8.74
N LYS A 35 7.63 15.02 -9.57
CA LYS A 35 6.31 15.66 -9.47
C LYS A 35 5.39 14.98 -8.44
N LEU A 36 5.77 13.80 -7.95
CA LEU A 36 5.02 13.14 -6.88
C LEU A 36 4.99 14.00 -5.62
N ALA A 37 6.12 14.65 -5.26
CA ALA A 37 6.23 15.46 -4.06
C ALA A 37 5.26 16.66 -4.03
N ALA A 38 4.95 17.25 -5.19
CA ALA A 38 4.00 18.36 -5.27
C ALA A 38 2.55 17.97 -4.94
N ASN A 39 2.24 16.66 -4.93
CA ASN A 39 0.90 16.13 -4.66
C ASN A 39 0.90 15.18 -3.46
N TRP A 40 2.02 15.11 -2.72
CA TRP A 40 2.17 14.23 -1.58
C TRP A 40 1.80 15.00 -0.30
N PRO A 41 0.82 14.53 0.49
CA PRO A 41 0.28 15.32 1.60
C PRO A 41 1.14 15.30 2.87
N LEU A 42 2.16 14.43 2.94
CA LEU A 42 3.00 14.27 4.13
C LEU A 42 4.38 14.90 3.94
N GLU A 43 4.98 15.38 5.04
CA GLU A 43 6.35 15.90 5.06
C GLU A 43 7.39 14.76 4.91
N GLN A 44 7.63 14.32 3.68
CA GLN A 44 8.49 13.17 3.36
C GLN A 44 9.45 13.44 2.19
N ASP A 45 9.81 14.71 1.97
CA ASP A 45 10.60 15.18 0.82
C ASP A 45 11.89 14.38 0.60
N ASP A 46 12.62 14.05 1.66
CA ASP A 46 13.87 13.30 1.57
C ASP A 46 13.67 11.89 1.00
N MET A 47 12.58 11.21 1.36
CA MET A 47 12.25 9.88 0.84
C MET A 47 11.73 9.97 -0.60
N LEU A 48 10.90 10.97 -0.91
CA LEU A 48 10.41 11.21 -2.26
C LEU A 48 11.56 11.55 -3.23
N ALA A 49 12.52 12.36 -2.80
CA ALA A 49 13.74 12.67 -3.56
C ALA A 49 14.64 11.44 -3.77
N ARG A 50 14.69 10.52 -2.80
CA ARG A 50 15.39 9.23 -2.95
C ARG A 50 14.67 8.35 -3.98
N LEU A 51 13.34 8.20 -3.88
CA LEU A 51 12.54 7.44 -4.85
C LEU A 51 12.75 7.95 -6.28
N GLN A 52 12.71 9.28 -6.47
CA GLN A 52 13.00 9.93 -7.75
C GLN A 52 14.35 9.48 -8.32
N LYS A 53 15.42 9.53 -7.51
CA LYS A 53 16.78 9.20 -7.92
C LYS A 53 17.02 7.70 -8.12
N SER A 54 16.18 6.85 -7.55
CA SER A 54 16.29 5.39 -7.62
C SER A 54 15.30 4.72 -8.58
N CYS A 55 14.64 5.47 -9.46
CA CYS A 55 13.56 4.97 -10.30
C CYS A 55 14.04 4.31 -11.62
N ASP A 56 14.82 3.23 -11.51
CA ASP A 56 15.18 2.34 -12.63
C ASP A 56 14.20 1.16 -12.69
N ILE A 57 13.31 1.16 -13.68
CA ILE A 57 12.23 0.17 -13.83
C ILE A 57 12.76 -1.26 -13.96
N THR A 58 13.94 -1.47 -14.56
CA THR A 58 14.49 -2.82 -14.73
C THR A 58 14.95 -3.38 -13.40
N GLN A 59 15.62 -2.57 -12.58
CA GLN A 59 16.11 -2.97 -11.25
C GLN A 59 14.95 -3.13 -10.27
N ILE A 60 14.18 -2.05 -10.05
CA ILE A 60 12.72 -2.09 -10.17
C ILE A 60 12.03 -3.43 -9.91
N SER A 61 11.75 -4.02 -11.06
CA SER A 61 10.96 -5.20 -11.22
C SER A 61 11.74 -6.49 -10.99
N THR A 62 13.06 -6.49 -11.17
CA THR A 62 13.88 -7.62 -10.72
C THR A 62 13.75 -7.81 -9.21
N ASP A 63 13.84 -6.71 -8.45
CA ASP A 63 13.70 -6.71 -7.00
C ASP A 63 12.26 -6.99 -6.56
N TYR A 64 11.25 -6.43 -7.26
CA TYR A 64 9.84 -6.76 -7.02
C TYR A 64 9.57 -8.27 -7.12
N ASN A 65 10.11 -8.92 -8.14
CA ASN A 65 9.92 -10.37 -8.31
C ASN A 65 10.57 -11.16 -7.18
N ALA A 66 11.78 -10.79 -6.77
CA ALA A 66 12.45 -11.44 -5.64
C ALA A 66 11.73 -11.22 -4.30
N LEU A 67 11.16 -10.03 -4.11
CA LEU A 67 10.48 -9.64 -2.88
C LEU A 67 9.10 -10.30 -2.75
N PHE A 68 8.29 -10.29 -3.80
CA PHE A 68 6.83 -10.48 -3.66
C PHE A 68 6.24 -11.60 -4.54
N VAL A 69 7.00 -12.16 -5.48
CA VAL A 69 6.44 -13.04 -6.52
C VAL A 69 6.89 -14.48 -6.34
N GLY A 70 5.91 -15.40 -6.36
CA GLY A 70 6.14 -16.83 -6.22
C GLY A 70 6.16 -17.31 -4.77
N GLU A 71 6.11 -18.63 -4.59
CA GLU A 71 6.05 -19.26 -3.27
C GLU A 71 7.32 -19.03 -2.43
N GLU A 72 8.47 -18.85 -3.09
CA GLU A 72 9.76 -18.59 -2.46
C GLU A 72 10.10 -17.09 -2.35
N CYS A 73 9.11 -16.21 -2.53
CA CYS A 73 9.34 -14.77 -2.38
C CYS A 73 9.86 -14.43 -0.98
N ALA A 74 10.76 -13.44 -0.90
CA ALA A 74 11.40 -13.08 0.36
C ALA A 74 10.40 -12.51 1.40
N VAL A 75 9.35 -11.84 0.93
CA VAL A 75 8.38 -11.12 1.75
C VAL A 75 6.97 -11.32 1.17
N PRO A 76 6.25 -12.38 1.59
CA PRO A 76 4.89 -12.63 1.12
C PRO A 76 3.97 -11.43 1.35
N PRO A 77 3.28 -10.89 0.34
CA PRO A 77 2.54 -9.64 0.46
C PRO A 77 1.09 -9.83 0.96
N TYR A 78 0.77 -10.93 1.65
CA TYR A 78 -0.58 -11.31 2.07
C TYR A 78 -0.69 -11.40 3.60
N ARG A 79 -1.73 -10.82 4.21
CA ARG A 79 -1.96 -10.84 5.68
C ARG A 79 -1.90 -12.25 6.27
N SER A 80 -2.50 -13.22 5.58
CA SER A 80 -2.53 -14.62 5.98
C SER A 80 -1.15 -15.27 6.14
N ALA A 81 -0.08 -14.69 5.59
CA ALA A 81 1.28 -15.16 5.79
C ALA A 81 1.91 -14.66 7.12
N TRP A 82 1.33 -13.64 7.77
CA TRP A 82 1.94 -12.94 8.90
C TRP A 82 1.13 -13.05 10.19
N VAL A 83 -0.19 -13.19 10.10
CA VAL A 83 -1.09 -13.25 11.24
C VAL A 83 -1.59 -14.68 11.42
N ASP A 84 -1.26 -15.32 12.54
CA ASP A 84 -1.70 -16.69 12.80
C ASP A 84 -3.23 -16.78 12.87
N GLY A 85 -3.79 -17.80 12.22
CA GLY A 85 -5.24 -17.99 12.08
C GLY A 85 -5.95 -16.98 11.16
N ALA A 86 -5.25 -16.05 10.52
CA ALA A 86 -5.86 -15.14 9.56
C ALA A 86 -6.33 -15.86 8.30
N ASN A 87 -7.54 -15.52 7.85
CA ASN A 87 -8.11 -16.06 6.62
C ASN A 87 -8.39 -14.93 5.62
N GLU A 88 -8.02 -15.14 4.36
CA GLU A 88 -8.31 -14.20 3.28
C GLU A 88 -9.82 -14.00 3.08
N SER A 89 -10.62 -15.03 3.35
CA SER A 89 -12.07 -14.99 3.18
C SER A 89 -12.74 -13.91 4.05
N ASP A 90 -12.16 -13.60 5.22
CA ASP A 90 -12.72 -12.61 6.14
C ASP A 90 -12.56 -11.20 5.55
N VAL A 91 -11.38 -10.90 4.98
CA VAL A 91 -11.12 -9.65 4.25
C VAL A 91 -12.04 -9.54 3.05
N ARG A 92 -12.17 -10.62 2.26
CA ARG A 92 -13.06 -10.64 1.09
C ARG A 92 -14.51 -10.40 1.46
N ALA A 93 -15.01 -11.05 2.52
CA ALA A 93 -16.38 -10.88 2.99
C ALA A 93 -16.63 -9.44 3.46
N PHE A 94 -15.70 -8.87 4.23
CA PHE A 94 -15.76 -7.48 4.65
C PHE A 94 -15.85 -6.52 3.46
N LEU A 95 -14.88 -6.57 2.54
CA LEU A 95 -14.84 -5.67 1.36
C LEU A 95 -16.05 -5.86 0.42
N SER A 96 -16.51 -7.11 0.27
CA SER A 96 -17.72 -7.39 -0.52
C SER A 96 -18.98 -6.81 0.13
N SER A 97 -19.09 -6.85 1.47
CA SER A 97 -20.23 -6.26 2.19
C SER A 97 -20.28 -4.75 2.06
N ARG A 98 -19.11 -4.11 1.88
CA ARG A 98 -18.99 -2.68 1.56
C ARG A 98 -19.31 -2.34 0.11
N GLY A 99 -19.39 -3.34 -0.78
CA GLY A 99 -19.70 -3.15 -2.20
C GLY A 99 -18.48 -2.98 -3.11
N MET A 100 -17.27 -3.23 -2.59
CA MET A 100 -16.05 -3.13 -3.39
C MET A 100 -16.00 -4.24 -4.44
N PRO A 101 -15.76 -3.93 -5.73
CA PRO A 101 -15.55 -4.95 -6.75
C PRO A 101 -14.17 -5.60 -6.55
N LEU A 102 -14.16 -6.89 -6.23
CA LEU A 102 -12.94 -7.67 -6.02
C LEU A 102 -12.62 -8.55 -7.22
N ALA A 103 -11.34 -8.73 -7.49
CA ALA A 103 -10.86 -9.72 -8.44
C ALA A 103 -10.81 -11.13 -7.81
N ASP A 104 -10.55 -12.14 -8.64
CA ASP A 104 -10.34 -13.53 -8.20
C ASP A 104 -8.96 -13.76 -7.54
N THR A 105 -8.14 -12.71 -7.43
CA THR A 105 -6.89 -12.72 -6.66
C THR A 105 -7.16 -12.55 -5.16
N PRO A 106 -6.28 -13.05 -4.27
CA PRO A 106 -6.47 -12.92 -2.82
C PRO A 106 -6.68 -11.46 -2.38
N ALA A 107 -7.72 -11.22 -1.57
CA ALA A 107 -8.13 -9.89 -1.13
C ALA A 107 -7.27 -9.32 0.00
N ASP A 108 -6.52 -10.17 0.71
CA ASP A 108 -5.70 -9.83 1.87
C ASP A 108 -4.27 -9.36 1.50
N HIS A 109 -4.04 -9.07 0.22
CA HIS A 109 -2.79 -8.50 -0.27
C HIS A 109 -2.61 -7.05 0.21
N ILE A 110 -1.40 -6.66 0.64
CA ILE A 110 -1.11 -5.31 1.17
C ILE A 110 -1.55 -4.20 0.21
N GLY A 111 -1.24 -4.35 -1.08
CA GLY A 111 -1.66 -3.40 -2.11
C GLY A 111 -3.18 -3.37 -2.31
N THR A 112 -3.87 -4.49 -2.14
CA THR A 112 -5.34 -4.55 -2.22
C THR A 112 -5.97 -3.83 -1.04
N LEU A 113 -5.45 -4.02 0.18
CA LEU A 113 -5.93 -3.32 1.38
C LEU A 113 -5.76 -1.80 1.27
N LEU A 114 -4.62 -1.33 0.77
CA LEU A 114 -4.40 0.10 0.52
C LEU A 114 -5.34 0.64 -0.57
N LEU A 115 -5.56 -0.11 -1.65
CA LEU A 115 -6.55 0.28 -2.68
C LEU A 115 -7.98 0.26 -2.15
N ALA A 116 -8.29 -0.65 -1.23
CA ALA A 116 -9.59 -0.72 -0.55
C ALA A 116 -9.82 0.49 0.34
N ALA A 117 -8.80 0.95 1.07
CA ALA A 117 -8.87 2.18 1.86
C ALA A 117 -9.21 3.39 0.98
N SER A 118 -8.51 3.56 -0.15
CA SER A 118 -8.86 4.60 -1.13
C SER A 118 -10.27 4.44 -1.73
N TRP A 119 -10.76 3.21 -1.87
CA TRP A 119 -12.10 2.94 -2.40
C TRP A 119 -13.19 3.31 -1.40
N LEU A 120 -13.00 2.94 -0.12
CA LEU A 120 -13.93 3.24 0.97
C LEU A 120 -14.09 4.75 1.14
N GLU A 121 -12.96 5.47 1.22
CA GLU A 121 -12.88 6.92 1.29
C GLU A 121 -13.62 7.63 0.13
N ASP A 122 -13.55 7.06 -1.08
CA ASP A 122 -14.20 7.65 -2.25
C ASP A 122 -15.71 7.34 -2.31
N GLN A 123 -16.25 6.43 -1.48
CA GLN A 123 -17.69 6.13 -1.45
C GLN A 123 -18.50 7.18 -0.69
N SER A 124 -17.93 7.87 0.29
CA SER A 124 -18.62 8.86 1.13
C SER A 124 -19.89 8.32 1.77
N ALA A 125 -19.83 7.08 2.27
CA ALA A 125 -20.92 6.43 2.98
C ALA A 125 -21.06 6.98 4.41
N GLU A 126 -22.25 6.88 5.02
CA GLU A 126 -22.48 7.38 6.38
C GLU A 126 -21.59 6.71 7.45
N ASP A 127 -21.15 5.47 7.19
CA ASP A 127 -20.30 4.66 8.07
C ASP A 127 -18.87 4.46 7.50
N GLU A 128 -18.40 5.41 6.69
CA GLU A 128 -17.08 5.38 6.06
C GLU A 128 -15.93 5.31 7.08
N SER A 129 -15.91 6.20 8.09
CA SER A 129 -14.85 6.22 9.12
C SER A 129 -14.77 4.89 9.87
N GLU A 130 -15.91 4.34 10.32
CA GLU A 130 -15.98 3.01 10.97
C GLU A 130 -15.45 1.89 10.03
N ALA A 131 -15.76 1.97 8.73
CA ALA A 131 -15.26 1.01 7.76
C ALA A 131 -13.74 1.11 7.55
N LEU A 132 -13.20 2.32 7.48
CA LEU A 132 -11.76 2.57 7.35
C LEU A 132 -11.03 2.14 8.62
N GLU A 133 -11.58 2.45 9.78
CA GLU A 133 -11.03 2.01 11.06
C GLU A 133 -10.97 0.49 11.16
N THR A 134 -12.07 -0.19 10.84
CA THR A 134 -12.12 -1.65 10.79
C THR A 134 -11.06 -2.19 9.82
N LEU A 135 -10.94 -1.59 8.63
CA LEU A 135 -9.93 -1.98 7.65
C LEU A 135 -8.50 -1.84 8.21
N PHE A 136 -8.21 -0.74 8.88
CA PHE A 136 -6.89 -0.47 9.43
C PHE A 136 -6.60 -1.36 10.64
N ALA A 137 -7.45 -1.32 11.66
CA ALA A 137 -7.27 -2.02 12.93
C ALA A 137 -7.22 -3.54 12.77
N ASP A 138 -8.15 -4.12 11.99
CA ASP A 138 -8.28 -5.58 11.93
C ASP A 138 -7.46 -6.19 10.79
N TYR A 139 -7.38 -5.50 9.64
CA TYR A 139 -6.84 -6.09 8.42
C TYR A 139 -5.47 -5.53 7.98
N LEU A 140 -5.02 -4.37 8.46
CA LEU A 140 -3.75 -3.77 8.02
C LEU A 140 -2.69 -3.66 9.12
N LEU A 141 -2.98 -2.92 10.18
CA LEU A 141 -2.05 -2.60 11.28
C LEU A 141 -1.43 -3.81 12.00
N PRO A 142 -2.13 -4.96 12.18
CA PRO A 142 -1.58 -6.09 12.90
C PRO A 142 -0.29 -6.69 12.29
N TRP A 143 -0.01 -6.40 11.02
CA TRP A 143 1.11 -7.02 10.29
C TRP A 143 1.90 -6.08 9.38
N CYS A 144 1.34 -4.92 8.99
CA CYS A 144 1.99 -4.04 8.02
C CYS A 144 3.38 -3.59 8.47
N ASN A 145 3.60 -3.30 9.76
CA ASN A 145 4.91 -2.91 10.28
C ASN A 145 5.96 -4.01 10.13
N THR A 146 5.60 -5.26 10.45
CA THR A 146 6.49 -6.42 10.28
C THR A 146 6.77 -6.67 8.80
N PHE A 147 5.74 -6.64 7.95
CA PHE A 147 5.88 -6.76 6.50
C PHE A 147 6.84 -5.70 5.93
N LEU A 148 6.62 -4.41 6.23
CA LEU A 148 7.44 -3.30 5.73
C LEU A 148 8.88 -3.37 6.26
N GLY A 149 9.09 -3.78 7.51
CA GLY A 149 10.42 -4.03 8.05
C GLY A 149 11.17 -5.14 7.30
N LYS A 150 10.46 -6.17 6.84
CA LYS A 150 11.03 -7.23 6.01
C LYS A 150 11.30 -6.75 4.58
N VAL A 151 10.41 -5.97 3.97
CA VAL A 151 10.69 -5.33 2.67
C VAL A 151 11.98 -4.53 2.74
N GLU A 152 12.14 -3.69 3.77
CA GLU A 152 13.33 -2.87 3.96
C GLU A 152 14.62 -3.70 4.11
N ALA A 153 14.55 -4.80 4.86
CA ALA A 153 15.69 -5.68 5.12
C ALA A 153 16.11 -6.53 3.91
N HIS A 154 15.14 -6.94 3.08
CA HIS A 154 15.38 -7.85 1.95
C HIS A 154 15.48 -7.14 0.60
N ALA A 155 15.00 -5.90 0.48
CA ALA A 155 15.11 -5.13 -0.76
C ALA A 155 16.58 -4.93 -1.16
N VAL A 156 16.88 -5.19 -2.43
CA VAL A 156 18.21 -4.94 -3.00
C VAL A 156 18.30 -3.49 -3.49
N THR A 157 17.22 -2.99 -4.10
CA THR A 157 17.18 -1.65 -4.68
C THR A 157 16.91 -0.57 -3.64
N PRO A 158 17.47 0.65 -3.81
CA PRO A 158 17.12 1.77 -2.96
C PRO A 158 15.63 2.16 -3.05
N PHE A 159 14.96 1.85 -4.15
CA PHE A 159 13.55 2.17 -4.35
C PHE A 159 12.66 1.44 -3.33
N TRP A 160 12.69 0.10 -3.30
CA TRP A 160 11.87 -0.67 -2.35
C TRP A 160 12.28 -0.45 -0.90
N ARG A 161 13.59 -0.28 -0.65
CA ARG A 161 14.11 0.06 0.68
C ARG A 161 13.60 1.42 1.19
N THR A 162 13.37 2.38 0.29
CA THR A 162 12.82 3.70 0.63
C THR A 162 11.29 3.68 0.68
N LEU A 163 10.63 2.91 -0.19
CA LEU A 163 9.17 2.84 -0.24
C LEU A 163 8.58 2.26 1.04
N ALA A 164 9.28 1.30 1.67
CA ALA A 164 8.82 0.66 2.89
C ALA A 164 8.61 1.64 4.08
N PRO A 165 9.60 2.43 4.52
CA PRO A 165 9.38 3.44 5.56
C PRO A 165 8.43 4.55 5.10
N LEU A 166 8.45 4.96 3.83
CA LEU A 166 7.50 5.95 3.31
C LEU A 166 6.04 5.49 3.47
N THR A 167 5.79 4.20 3.20
CA THR A 167 4.48 3.56 3.37
C THR A 167 4.11 3.44 4.85
N ARG A 168 5.09 3.11 5.71
CA ARG A 168 4.90 2.98 7.16
C ARG A 168 4.40 4.28 7.77
N ASP A 169 5.09 5.37 7.47
CA ASP A 169 4.75 6.71 7.95
C ASP A 169 3.39 7.16 7.40
N ALA A 170 3.08 6.84 6.15
CA ALA A 170 1.78 7.17 5.56
C ALA A 170 0.62 6.42 6.22
N ILE A 171 0.78 5.11 6.49
CA ILE A 171 -0.21 4.33 7.24
C ILE A 171 -0.38 4.89 8.66
N GLY A 172 0.71 5.28 9.32
CA GLY A 172 0.67 5.89 10.65
C GLY A 172 -0.11 7.20 10.66
N ALA A 173 0.22 8.13 9.75
CA ALA A 173 -0.47 9.41 9.64
C ALA A 173 -1.97 9.25 9.33
N MET A 174 -2.32 8.34 8.41
CA MET A 174 -3.72 8.04 8.09
C MET A 174 -4.47 7.42 9.27
N TRP A 175 -3.81 6.59 10.08
CA TRP A 175 -4.43 6.04 11.29
C TRP A 175 -4.63 7.11 12.36
N ASP A 176 -3.64 7.98 12.57
CA ASP A 176 -3.75 9.08 13.54
C ASP A 176 -4.91 10.02 13.15
N GLU A 177 -5.06 10.35 11.86
CA GLU A 177 -6.18 11.15 11.32
C GLU A 177 -7.54 10.48 11.60
N LEU A 178 -7.70 9.18 11.31
CA LEU A 178 -8.94 8.44 11.60
C LEU A 178 -9.31 8.47 13.09
N GLN A 179 -8.33 8.42 13.99
CA GLN A 179 -8.57 8.43 15.43
C GLN A 179 -8.89 9.82 15.98
N GLU A 180 -8.45 10.90 15.31
CA GLU A 180 -8.82 12.27 15.66
C GLU A 180 -10.27 12.62 15.26
N GLU A 181 -10.83 11.97 14.24
CA GLU A 181 -12.22 12.20 13.80
C GLU A 181 -13.27 11.58 14.74
N GLU A 182 -12.89 10.59 15.55
CA GLU A 182 -13.77 9.95 16.55
C GLU A 182 -13.92 10.78 17.85
N GLU A 183 -13.03 11.75 18.10
CA GLU A 183 -13.02 12.60 19.32
C GLU A 183 -13.98 13.80 19.26
#